data_AF-A0A5C7Q053-F1
#
_entry.id   AF-A0A5C7Q053-F1
#
_cell.length_a   1.000
_cell.length_b   1.000
_cell.length_c   1.000
_cell.angle_alpha   90.00
_cell.angle_beta   90.00
_cell.angle_gamma   90.00
#
_symmetry.space_group_name_H-M   'P 1'
#
loop_
_entity.id
_entity.type
_entity.pdbx_description
1 polymer ?
#
loop_
_entity_poly.entity_id
_entity_poly.type
_entity_poly.pdbx_seq_one_letter_code
_entity_poly.pdbx_strand_id
1 'polypeptide(L)'
;DVAVLKIDARDLPTVKLGNPDELNVGEWVVAIGSPFGFENTVTQGIVSAKGRSLPGDSYVPFIQTDAAVNPGNSGGPLFDAAGRVVGINAQIYSQSGGFQGLAFAIPLDVALHVKEQIVAHGKVDHARLGITVQDLSAPLASSFGLAAPDGALVSSVAPDSAAAKAGLKAGDVITAVGGEPVLVAGDVSQRVGLAKPGERMNLTVWRDKTRSEIPVTLGRAEPEGKQAAAEARGGSLGLAVRPLERDELRSAGLDHGLLIEQVTGPAQLAGVQPGDVLLALNGKPVRGIEQVREALRALAAAVALLVVRDGQQIFVPVSLG
;
A
#
# COMPACT_ATOMS: atom_id res chain seq x y z
N ASP A 1 -5.23 -12.26 -7.28
CA ASP A 1 -6.23 -13.36 -7.31
C ASP A 1 -6.97 -13.34 -8.65
N VAL A 2 -6.51 -14.11 -9.64
CA VAL A 2 -7.09 -14.18 -11.00
C VAL A 2 -6.84 -15.58 -11.55
N ALA A 3 -7.84 -16.18 -12.20
CA ALA A 3 -7.76 -17.47 -12.88
C ALA A 3 -8.27 -17.37 -14.32
N VAL A 4 -7.80 -18.26 -15.20
CA VAL A 4 -8.32 -18.40 -16.57
C VAL A 4 -9.00 -19.75 -16.70
N LEU A 5 -10.27 -19.74 -17.12
CA LEU A 5 -11.05 -20.95 -17.37
C LEU A 5 -11.30 -21.10 -18.88
N LYS A 6 -11.29 -22.35 -19.36
CA LYS A 6 -11.71 -22.70 -20.72
C LYS A 6 -13.02 -23.48 -20.66
N ILE A 7 -14.01 -23.00 -21.38
CA ILE A 7 -15.31 -23.67 -21.60
C ILE A 7 -15.37 -24.20 -23.04
N ASP A 8 -15.91 -25.40 -23.22
CA ASP A 8 -16.05 -26.02 -24.55
C ASP A 8 -17.42 -25.66 -25.17
N ALA A 9 -17.48 -24.43 -25.69
CA ALA A 9 -18.66 -23.84 -26.30
C ALA A 9 -18.24 -22.89 -27.44
N ARG A 10 -19.20 -22.47 -28.26
CA ARG A 10 -18.99 -21.59 -29.43
C ARG A 10 -19.99 -20.45 -29.42
N ASP A 11 -19.67 -19.40 -30.20
CA ASP A 11 -20.57 -18.29 -30.52
C ASP A 11 -21.17 -17.57 -29.30
N LEU A 12 -20.41 -17.56 -28.19
CA LEU A 12 -20.78 -16.94 -26.93
C LEU A 12 -20.68 -15.40 -27.01
N PRO A 13 -21.59 -14.67 -26.36
CA PRO A 13 -21.49 -13.21 -26.25
C PRO A 13 -20.28 -12.81 -25.39
N THR A 14 -19.56 -11.77 -25.81
CA THR A 14 -18.40 -11.23 -25.09
C THR A 14 -18.66 -9.79 -24.62
N VAL A 15 -18.11 -9.46 -23.46
CA VAL A 15 -18.08 -8.08 -22.95
C VAL A 15 -17.11 -7.22 -23.78
N LYS A 16 -17.35 -5.91 -23.82
CA LYS A 16 -16.35 -4.94 -24.30
C LYS A 16 -15.31 -4.73 -23.20
N LEU A 17 -14.04 -4.67 -23.58
CA LEU A 17 -12.95 -4.32 -22.68
C LEU A 17 -12.77 -2.80 -22.66
N GLY A 18 -12.55 -2.23 -21.47
CA GLY A 18 -12.24 -0.82 -21.25
C GLY A 18 -10.81 -0.62 -20.75
N ASN A 19 -10.44 0.63 -20.52
CA ASN A 19 -9.13 1.01 -20.02
C ASN A 19 -9.26 1.52 -18.57
N PRO A 20 -8.66 0.86 -17.58
CA PRO A 20 -8.70 1.31 -16.18
C PRO A 20 -7.98 2.64 -15.95
N ASP A 21 -7.05 3.05 -16.83
CA ASP A 21 -6.33 4.32 -16.68
C ASP A 21 -7.20 5.52 -17.07
N GLU A 22 -8.04 5.39 -18.10
CA GLU A 22 -9.04 6.40 -18.51
C GLU A 22 -10.09 6.71 -17.45
N LEU A 23 -10.38 5.74 -16.57
CA LEU A 23 -11.42 5.80 -15.56
C LEU A 23 -11.08 6.82 -14.45
N ASN A 24 -11.99 7.71 -14.07
CA ASN A 24 -11.74 8.77 -13.08
C ASN A 24 -12.52 8.56 -11.77
N VAL A 25 -11.99 9.12 -10.67
CA VAL A 25 -12.68 9.15 -9.37
C VAL A 25 -13.95 10.00 -9.49
N GLY A 26 -15.09 9.46 -9.04
CA GLY A 26 -16.41 10.06 -9.20
C GLY A 26 -17.18 9.61 -10.45
N GLU A 27 -16.59 8.84 -11.36
CA GLU A 27 -17.31 8.26 -12.50
C GLU A 27 -18.21 7.09 -12.07
N TRP A 28 -19.36 6.97 -12.73
CA TRP A 28 -20.34 5.91 -12.49
C TRP A 28 -19.82 4.54 -12.96
N VAL A 29 -19.99 3.54 -12.10
CA VAL A 29 -19.66 2.13 -12.36
C VAL A 29 -20.79 1.20 -11.97
N VAL A 30 -20.83 0.03 -12.61
CA VAL A 30 -21.84 -1.01 -12.39
C VAL A 30 -21.14 -2.35 -12.14
N ALA A 31 -21.42 -2.96 -11.00
CA ALA A 31 -20.99 -4.32 -10.67
C ALA A 31 -22.08 -5.32 -11.03
N ILE A 32 -21.70 -6.47 -11.60
CA ILE A 32 -22.62 -7.59 -11.89
C ILE A 32 -22.05 -8.89 -11.31
N GLY A 33 -22.91 -9.70 -10.69
CA GLY A 33 -22.52 -10.98 -10.09
C GLY A 33 -23.70 -11.78 -9.51
N SER A 34 -23.39 -12.75 -8.66
CA SER A 34 -24.36 -13.67 -8.05
C SER A 34 -24.28 -13.64 -6.50
N PRO A 35 -24.50 -12.48 -5.84
CA PRO A 35 -24.43 -12.33 -4.39
C PRO A 35 -25.28 -13.38 -3.66
N PHE A 36 -24.67 -14.12 -2.74
CA PHE A 36 -25.31 -15.17 -1.95
C PHE A 36 -26.05 -16.25 -2.78
N GLY A 37 -25.74 -16.39 -4.07
CA GLY A 37 -26.43 -17.29 -5.01
C GLY A 37 -27.60 -16.66 -5.78
N PHE A 38 -27.91 -15.38 -5.57
CA PHE A 38 -28.91 -14.65 -6.36
C PHE A 38 -28.31 -14.20 -7.69
N GLU A 39 -28.42 -15.06 -8.70
CA GLU A 39 -27.85 -14.86 -10.04
C GLU A 39 -28.30 -13.55 -10.72
N ASN A 40 -27.40 -12.99 -11.55
CA ASN A 40 -27.66 -11.81 -12.38
C ASN A 40 -28.06 -10.55 -11.60
N THR A 41 -27.55 -10.40 -10.36
CA THR A 41 -27.73 -9.16 -9.60
C THR A 41 -26.83 -8.07 -10.17
N VAL A 42 -27.40 -6.87 -10.32
CA VAL A 42 -26.73 -5.66 -10.81
C VAL A 42 -26.77 -4.59 -9.73
N THR A 43 -25.62 -3.99 -9.40
CA THR A 43 -25.54 -2.86 -8.45
C THR A 43 -24.71 -1.73 -9.05
N GLN A 44 -25.07 -0.48 -8.70
CA GLN A 44 -24.39 0.72 -9.21
C GLN A 44 -23.70 1.49 -8.07
N GLY A 45 -22.68 2.25 -8.43
CA GLY A 45 -21.98 3.17 -7.54
C GLY A 45 -21.05 4.08 -8.36
N ILE A 46 -20.06 4.65 -7.71
CA ILE A 46 -18.99 5.44 -8.32
C ILE A 46 -17.61 4.84 -8.03
N VAL A 47 -16.61 5.26 -8.79
CA VAL A 47 -15.20 5.06 -8.42
C VAL A 47 -14.86 5.96 -7.24
N SER A 48 -14.70 5.38 -6.05
CA SER A 48 -14.38 6.11 -4.83
C SER A 48 -12.88 6.43 -4.73
N ALA A 49 -12.01 5.58 -5.28
CA ALA A 49 -10.57 5.78 -5.40
C ALA A 49 -9.95 4.81 -6.43
N LYS A 50 -8.71 5.08 -6.86
CA LYS A 50 -7.85 4.17 -7.63
C LYS A 50 -6.56 3.89 -6.84
N GLY A 51 -5.78 2.89 -7.25
CA GLY A 51 -4.46 2.62 -6.66
C GLY A 51 -4.50 2.15 -5.21
N ARG A 52 -5.61 1.58 -4.71
CA ARG A 52 -5.68 1.13 -3.32
C ARG A 52 -4.90 -0.17 -3.12
N SER A 53 -3.73 -0.09 -2.49
CA SER A 53 -3.04 -1.26 -1.94
C SER A 53 -3.80 -1.79 -0.72
N LEU A 54 -4.03 -3.11 -0.64
CA LEU A 54 -4.78 -3.74 0.46
C LEU A 54 -3.89 -4.64 1.35
N PRO A 55 -4.26 -4.83 2.63
CA PRO A 55 -3.61 -5.75 3.57
C PRO A 55 -3.29 -7.14 3.01
N GLY A 56 -2.00 -7.41 2.77
CA GLY A 56 -1.52 -8.69 2.24
C GLY A 56 -1.69 -8.88 0.72
N ASP A 57 -2.27 -7.91 0.01
CA ASP A 57 -2.39 -7.87 -1.45
C ASP A 57 -1.62 -6.65 -2.02
N SER A 58 -0.48 -6.31 -1.39
CA SER A 58 0.26 -5.04 -1.54
C SER A 58 0.86 -4.75 -2.94
N TYR A 59 0.64 -5.62 -3.92
CA TYR A 59 1.07 -5.46 -5.32
C TYR A 59 -0.11 -5.37 -6.30
N VAL A 60 -1.35 -5.32 -5.80
CA VAL A 60 -2.56 -5.10 -6.62
C VAL A 60 -3.11 -3.69 -6.35
N PRO A 61 -3.13 -2.79 -7.35
CA PRO A 61 -3.62 -1.42 -7.22
C PRO A 61 -5.15 -1.36 -7.37
N PHE A 62 -5.90 -1.80 -6.36
CA PHE A 62 -7.36 -1.98 -6.49
C PHE A 62 -8.09 -0.67 -6.84
N ILE A 63 -9.11 -0.80 -7.69
CA ILE A 63 -10.17 0.22 -7.88
C ILE A 63 -11.12 0.08 -6.68
N GLN A 64 -11.36 1.17 -5.97
CA GLN A 64 -12.33 1.23 -4.87
C GLN A 64 -13.68 1.75 -5.39
N THR A 65 -14.77 1.13 -4.98
CA THR A 65 -16.14 1.57 -5.30
C THR A 65 -17.09 1.40 -4.12
N ASP A 66 -18.15 2.20 -4.11
CA ASP A 66 -19.33 2.08 -3.23
C ASP A 66 -20.50 1.32 -3.92
N ALA A 67 -20.29 0.77 -5.12
CA ALA A 67 -21.20 -0.21 -5.69
C ALA A 67 -21.32 -1.42 -4.75
N ALA A 68 -22.55 -1.86 -4.50
CA ALA A 68 -22.83 -2.87 -3.47
C ALA A 68 -22.38 -4.28 -3.90
N VAL A 69 -21.13 -4.61 -3.58
CA VAL A 69 -20.49 -5.93 -3.77
C VAL A 69 -20.64 -6.75 -2.48
N ASN A 70 -21.02 -8.01 -2.62
CA ASN A 70 -21.15 -8.98 -1.52
C ASN A 70 -20.58 -10.35 -1.94
N PRO A 71 -20.29 -11.29 -1.00
CA PRO A 71 -19.86 -12.65 -1.32
C PRO A 71 -20.73 -13.31 -2.41
N GLY A 72 -20.10 -13.83 -3.48
CA GLY A 72 -20.77 -14.29 -4.71
C GLY A 72 -20.69 -13.30 -5.88
N ASN A 73 -20.18 -12.09 -5.68
CA ASN A 73 -19.79 -11.19 -6.79
C ASN A 73 -18.32 -11.35 -7.23
N SER A 74 -17.49 -12.03 -6.43
CA SER A 74 -16.06 -12.21 -6.71
C SER A 74 -15.85 -12.94 -8.04
N GLY A 75 -15.02 -12.39 -8.92
CA GLY A 75 -14.84 -12.85 -10.31
C GLY A 75 -15.82 -12.19 -11.31
N GLY A 76 -16.86 -11.51 -10.85
CA GLY A 76 -17.80 -10.76 -11.69
C GLY A 76 -17.20 -9.42 -12.19
N PRO A 77 -17.67 -8.89 -13.33
CA PRO A 77 -17.14 -7.64 -13.90
C PRO A 77 -17.58 -6.39 -13.13
N LEU A 78 -16.69 -5.39 -13.13
CA LEU A 78 -17.01 -3.99 -12.89
C LEU A 78 -16.98 -3.25 -14.24
N PHE A 79 -18.10 -2.65 -14.62
CA PHE A 79 -18.27 -1.88 -15.85
C PHE A 79 -18.20 -0.37 -15.60
N ASP A 80 -17.74 0.38 -16.60
CA ASP A 80 -17.95 1.83 -16.68
C ASP A 80 -19.35 2.19 -17.22
N ALA A 81 -19.68 3.49 -17.21
CA ALA A 81 -20.93 4.02 -17.75
C ALA A 81 -21.15 3.78 -19.26
N ALA A 82 -20.14 3.33 -20.01
CA ALA A 82 -20.23 2.98 -21.42
C ALA A 82 -20.42 1.46 -21.67
N GLY A 83 -20.52 0.65 -20.60
CA GLY A 83 -20.63 -0.81 -20.68
C GLY A 83 -19.34 -1.50 -21.09
N ARG A 84 -18.18 -0.87 -20.85
CA ARG A 84 -16.85 -1.48 -20.98
C ARG A 84 -16.42 -2.00 -19.61
N VAL A 85 -15.86 -3.22 -19.53
CA VAL A 85 -15.29 -3.72 -18.28
C VAL A 85 -14.02 -2.95 -17.95
N VAL A 86 -13.89 -2.47 -16.71
CA VAL A 86 -12.70 -1.77 -16.18
C VAL A 86 -12.07 -2.47 -14.99
N GLY A 87 -12.73 -3.49 -14.43
CA GLY A 87 -12.12 -4.35 -13.43
C GLY A 87 -12.89 -5.64 -13.16
N ILE A 88 -12.33 -6.48 -12.29
CA ILE A 88 -12.94 -7.71 -11.78
C ILE A 88 -13.18 -7.52 -10.28
N ASN A 89 -14.44 -7.61 -9.84
CA ASN A 89 -14.82 -7.54 -8.44
C ASN A 89 -14.11 -8.66 -7.67
N ALA A 90 -13.40 -8.33 -6.58
CA ALA A 90 -12.60 -9.30 -5.85
C ALA A 90 -13.05 -9.42 -4.39
N GLN A 91 -12.94 -8.33 -3.62
CA GLN A 91 -13.16 -8.35 -2.18
C GLN A 91 -13.82 -7.06 -1.66
N ILE A 92 -14.26 -7.09 -0.41
CA ILE A 92 -14.80 -5.96 0.33
C ILE A 92 -14.00 -5.76 1.62
N TYR A 93 -13.93 -4.53 2.13
CA TYR A 93 -13.51 -4.30 3.50
C TYR A 93 -14.77 -4.32 4.39
N SER A 94 -14.83 -5.26 5.33
CA SER A 94 -16.01 -5.45 6.17
C SER A 94 -15.66 -6.07 7.53
N GLN A 95 -16.31 -5.58 8.58
CA GLN A 95 -16.28 -6.18 9.92
C GLN A 95 -17.43 -7.18 10.14
N SER A 96 -18.45 -7.20 9.29
CA SER A 96 -19.63 -8.09 9.41
C SER A 96 -19.68 -9.22 8.37
N GLY A 97 -18.79 -9.20 7.38
CA GLY A 97 -18.83 -10.09 6.21
C GLY A 97 -19.81 -9.64 5.10
N GLY A 98 -20.65 -8.64 5.37
CA GLY A 98 -21.52 -7.99 4.36
C GLY A 98 -20.98 -6.64 3.90
N PHE A 99 -21.52 -6.09 2.81
CA PHE A 99 -21.13 -4.78 2.28
C PHE A 99 -21.26 -3.64 3.32
N GLN A 100 -20.22 -2.79 3.40
CA GLN A 100 -20.14 -1.64 4.33
C GLN A 100 -19.68 -0.33 3.63
N GLY A 101 -19.95 -0.17 2.33
CA GLY A 101 -19.53 1.02 1.56
C GLY A 101 -18.12 0.95 0.95
N LEU A 102 -17.42 -0.18 1.09
CA LEU A 102 -16.04 -0.36 0.64
C LEU A 102 -15.87 -1.67 -0.14
N ALA A 103 -15.97 -1.59 -1.46
CA ALA A 103 -15.71 -2.71 -2.39
C ALA A 103 -14.47 -2.44 -3.25
N PHE A 104 -13.80 -3.52 -3.66
CA PHE A 104 -12.52 -3.48 -4.35
C PHE A 104 -12.49 -4.42 -5.56
N ALA A 105 -12.13 -3.86 -6.72
CA ALA A 105 -11.95 -4.57 -7.98
C ALA A 105 -10.49 -4.53 -8.44
N ILE A 106 -10.01 -5.66 -8.99
CA ILE A 106 -8.71 -5.75 -9.66
C ILE A 106 -8.84 -5.03 -11.01
N PRO A 107 -7.95 -4.08 -11.35
CA PRO A 107 -7.94 -3.45 -12.66
C PRO A 107 -7.87 -4.44 -13.82
N LEU A 108 -8.57 -4.15 -14.92
CA LEU A 108 -8.65 -5.07 -16.05
C LEU A 108 -7.30 -5.28 -16.77
N ASP A 109 -6.43 -4.27 -16.84
CA ASP A 109 -5.07 -4.37 -17.39
C ASP A 109 -4.23 -5.42 -16.62
N VAL A 110 -4.24 -5.36 -15.29
CA VAL A 110 -3.58 -6.32 -14.40
C VAL A 110 -4.14 -7.74 -14.63
N ALA A 111 -5.47 -7.87 -14.75
CA ALA A 111 -6.10 -9.15 -15.02
C ALA A 111 -5.79 -9.70 -16.43
N LEU A 112 -5.70 -8.85 -17.45
CA LEU A 112 -5.33 -9.23 -18.82
C LEU A 112 -3.86 -9.67 -18.92
N HIS A 113 -2.94 -8.97 -18.23
CA HIS A 113 -1.54 -9.36 -18.15
C HIS A 113 -1.38 -10.73 -17.47
N VAL A 114 -2.07 -10.94 -16.34
CA VAL A 114 -2.09 -12.24 -15.65
C VAL A 114 -2.65 -13.35 -16.55
N LYS A 115 -3.77 -13.09 -17.24
CA LYS A 115 -4.37 -14.00 -18.22
C LYS A 115 -3.36 -14.39 -19.32
N GLU A 116 -2.57 -13.45 -19.84
CA GLU A 116 -1.54 -13.73 -20.84
C GLU A 116 -0.43 -14.66 -20.31
N GLN A 117 0.08 -14.43 -19.09
CA GLN A 117 1.05 -15.35 -18.47
C GLN A 117 0.46 -16.75 -18.26
N ILE A 118 -0.77 -16.85 -17.73
CA ILE A 118 -1.44 -18.15 -17.50
C ILE A 118 -1.65 -18.91 -18.81
N VAL A 119 -2.10 -18.24 -19.88
CA VAL A 119 -2.33 -18.87 -21.20
C VAL A 119 -1.00 -19.30 -21.86
N ALA A 120 0.08 -18.53 -21.69
CA ALA A 120 1.37 -18.84 -22.29
C ALA A 120 2.20 -19.89 -21.50
N HIS A 121 2.07 -19.94 -20.17
CA HIS A 121 3.00 -20.65 -19.29
C HIS A 121 2.33 -21.51 -18.20
N GLY A 122 1.00 -21.52 -18.10
CA GLY A 122 0.23 -22.26 -17.09
C GLY A 122 0.30 -21.69 -15.67
N LYS A 123 1.05 -20.60 -15.46
CA LYS A 123 1.25 -19.92 -14.17
C LYS A 123 1.62 -18.44 -14.38
N VAL A 124 1.64 -17.68 -13.28
CA VAL A 124 2.19 -16.32 -13.22
C VAL A 124 3.48 -16.33 -12.40
N ASP A 125 4.52 -15.62 -12.85
CA ASP A 125 5.73 -15.37 -12.07
C ASP A 125 5.77 -13.88 -11.68
N HIS A 126 5.30 -13.54 -10.48
CA HIS A 126 5.26 -12.17 -9.99
C HIS A 126 6.65 -11.63 -9.64
N ALA A 127 6.93 -10.39 -10.04
CA ALA A 127 8.08 -9.63 -9.58
C ALA A 127 7.90 -9.13 -8.12
N ARG A 128 9.01 -8.92 -7.41
CA ARG A 128 8.99 -8.34 -6.06
C ARG A 128 10.17 -7.40 -5.84
N LEU A 129 9.85 -6.17 -5.39
CA LEU A 129 10.84 -5.18 -4.95
C LEU A 129 11.29 -5.42 -3.50
N GLY A 130 10.38 -5.88 -2.65
CA GLY A 130 10.64 -6.23 -1.24
C GLY A 130 10.66 -5.02 -0.29
N ILE A 131 9.69 -4.13 -0.45
CA ILE A 131 9.42 -2.99 0.42
C ILE A 131 7.95 -2.98 0.86
N THR A 132 7.68 -2.35 2.00
CA THR A 132 6.34 -1.85 2.35
C THR A 132 6.32 -0.34 2.08
N VAL A 133 5.24 0.14 1.47
CA VAL A 133 5.02 1.56 1.13
C VAL A 133 3.69 2.04 1.69
N GLN A 134 3.62 3.34 1.99
CA GLN A 134 2.40 4.04 2.41
C GLN A 134 2.27 5.40 1.71
N ASP A 135 1.05 5.91 1.60
CA ASP A 135 0.77 7.21 0.98
C ASP A 135 1.43 8.37 1.76
N LEU A 136 2.03 9.30 1.03
CA LEU A 136 2.72 10.45 1.61
C LEU A 136 1.74 11.59 1.97
N SER A 137 1.10 11.52 3.13
CA SER A 137 0.27 12.64 3.62
C SER A 137 1.06 13.96 3.71
N ALA A 138 0.41 15.11 3.54
CA ALA A 138 1.08 16.42 3.55
C ALA A 138 1.92 16.72 4.83
N PRO A 139 1.53 16.28 6.04
CA PRO A 139 2.41 16.36 7.21
C PRO A 139 3.68 15.50 7.10
N LEU A 140 3.60 14.30 6.50
CA LEU A 140 4.78 13.48 6.20
C LEU A 140 5.68 14.20 5.20
N ALA A 141 5.14 14.68 4.07
CA ALA A 141 5.87 15.43 3.06
C ALA A 141 6.67 16.59 3.67
N SER A 142 6.01 17.42 4.49
CA SER A 142 6.64 18.51 5.23
C SER A 142 7.79 18.04 6.14
N SER A 143 7.59 16.95 6.90
CA SER A 143 8.62 16.39 7.79
C SER A 143 9.85 15.84 7.03
N PHE A 144 9.67 15.33 5.81
CA PHE A 144 10.75 14.90 4.90
C PHE A 144 11.28 16.03 4.00
N GLY A 145 10.72 17.25 4.10
CA GLY A 145 11.15 18.43 3.34
C GLY A 145 10.68 18.49 1.89
N LEU A 146 9.64 17.73 1.53
CA LEU A 146 8.98 17.78 0.22
C LEU A 146 7.93 18.90 0.18
N ALA A 147 7.73 19.50 -1.00
CA ALA A 147 6.79 20.60 -1.20
C ALA A 147 5.34 20.15 -1.43
N ALA A 148 5.13 18.87 -1.79
CA ALA A 148 3.84 18.29 -2.14
C ALA A 148 3.69 16.88 -1.54
N PRO A 149 2.46 16.39 -1.30
CA PRO A 149 2.16 15.04 -0.81
C PRO A 149 2.33 13.93 -1.87
N ASP A 150 3.14 14.17 -2.90
CA ASP A 150 3.30 13.26 -4.03
C ASP A 150 4.40 12.23 -3.75
N GLY A 151 4.06 10.94 -3.82
CA GLY A 151 5.03 9.84 -3.74
C GLY A 151 4.65 8.70 -2.80
N ALA A 152 5.45 7.64 -2.86
CA ALA A 152 5.33 6.49 -1.98
C ALA A 152 6.41 6.53 -0.89
N LEU A 153 6.01 6.68 0.38
CA LEU A 153 6.94 6.62 1.51
C LEU A 153 7.24 5.15 1.84
N VAL A 154 8.51 4.77 1.76
CA VAL A 154 9.00 3.43 2.14
C VAL A 154 8.98 3.32 3.66
N SER A 155 8.06 2.53 4.22
CA SER A 155 7.99 2.30 5.66
C SER A 155 8.95 1.20 6.13
N SER A 156 9.20 0.20 5.28
CA SER A 156 10.19 -0.86 5.54
C SER A 156 10.82 -1.40 4.25
N VAL A 157 11.99 -2.02 4.41
CA VAL A 157 12.70 -2.75 3.36
C VAL A 157 13.02 -4.14 3.91
N ALA A 158 12.59 -5.19 3.22
CA ALA A 158 12.84 -6.56 3.66
C ALA A 158 14.34 -6.91 3.51
N PRO A 159 14.94 -7.64 4.47
CA PRO A 159 16.29 -8.19 4.32
C PRO A 159 16.46 -8.98 3.02
N ASP A 160 17.67 -8.95 2.45
CA ASP A 160 18.05 -9.62 1.20
C ASP A 160 17.17 -9.34 -0.05
N SER A 161 16.25 -8.38 0.03
CA SER A 161 15.39 -7.98 -1.09
C SER A 161 16.15 -7.30 -2.23
N ALA A 162 15.48 -7.17 -3.38
CA ALA A 162 15.95 -6.34 -4.49
C ALA A 162 16.18 -4.88 -4.06
N ALA A 163 15.28 -4.32 -3.25
CA ALA A 163 15.41 -2.98 -2.68
C ALA A 163 16.60 -2.85 -1.72
N ALA A 164 16.80 -3.80 -0.80
CA ALA A 164 17.95 -3.81 0.10
C ALA A 164 19.28 -3.86 -0.68
N LYS A 165 19.35 -4.73 -1.70
CA LYS A 165 20.52 -4.87 -2.58
C LYS A 165 20.77 -3.64 -3.46
N ALA A 166 19.74 -2.86 -3.78
CA ALA A 166 19.84 -1.56 -4.45
C ALA A 166 20.11 -0.38 -3.49
N GLY A 167 20.09 -0.59 -2.18
CA GLY A 167 20.36 0.45 -1.19
C GLY A 167 19.17 1.38 -0.86
N LEU A 168 17.93 0.93 -1.10
CA LEU A 168 16.73 1.56 -0.54
C LEU A 168 16.69 1.41 0.99
N LYS A 169 15.99 2.33 1.66
CA LYS A 169 15.87 2.41 3.12
C LYS A 169 14.48 2.86 3.55
N ALA A 170 14.08 2.51 4.77
CA ALA A 170 12.91 3.12 5.40
C ALA A 170 13.13 4.64 5.55
N GLY A 171 12.11 5.44 5.22
CA GLY A 171 12.21 6.90 5.16
C GLY A 171 12.61 7.46 3.79
N ASP A 172 12.87 6.61 2.80
CA ASP A 172 12.92 7.00 1.39
C ASP A 172 11.52 7.37 0.89
N VAL A 173 11.40 8.41 0.07
CA VAL A 173 10.18 8.66 -0.72
C VAL A 173 10.47 8.39 -2.19
N ILE A 174 9.76 7.42 -2.79
CA ILE A 174 9.83 7.14 -4.22
C ILE A 174 8.91 8.13 -4.94
N THR A 175 9.47 8.97 -5.81
CA THR A 175 8.74 10.03 -6.53
C THR A 175 8.64 9.81 -8.04
N ALA A 176 9.39 8.85 -8.59
CA ALA A 176 9.18 8.35 -9.95
C ALA A 176 9.67 6.89 -10.09
N VAL A 177 9.08 6.15 -11.02
CA VAL A 177 9.40 4.75 -11.34
C VAL A 177 9.45 4.62 -12.86
N GLY A 178 10.57 4.13 -13.41
CA GLY A 178 10.76 4.04 -14.87
C GLY A 178 10.85 5.39 -15.60
N GLY A 179 10.89 6.50 -14.84
CA GLY A 179 10.78 7.88 -15.36
C GLY A 179 9.38 8.48 -15.22
N GLU A 180 8.35 7.68 -14.97
CA GLU A 180 6.99 8.15 -14.72
C GLU A 180 6.80 8.61 -13.27
N PRO A 181 6.08 9.73 -13.00
CA PRO A 181 5.79 10.17 -11.64
C PRO A 181 5.08 9.12 -10.77
N VAL A 182 5.35 9.16 -9.46
CA VAL A 182 4.55 8.51 -8.41
C VAL A 182 3.81 9.61 -7.66
N LEU A 183 2.49 9.51 -7.62
CA LEU A 183 1.60 10.38 -6.85
C LEU A 183 1.16 9.68 -5.56
N VAL A 184 0.85 8.38 -5.62
CA VAL A 184 0.40 7.57 -4.47
C VAL A 184 1.17 6.26 -4.35
N ALA A 185 1.10 5.59 -3.20
CA ALA A 185 1.81 4.33 -2.98
C ALA A 185 1.38 3.21 -3.94
N GLY A 186 0.12 3.26 -4.39
CA GLY A 186 -0.44 2.37 -5.39
C GLY A 186 0.32 2.34 -6.72
N ASP A 187 0.93 3.44 -7.16
CA ASP A 187 1.61 3.51 -8.45
C ASP A 187 2.90 2.67 -8.47
N VAL A 188 3.57 2.59 -7.32
CA VAL A 188 4.73 1.70 -7.13
C VAL A 188 4.27 0.23 -7.13
N SER A 189 3.16 -0.06 -6.45
CA SER A 189 2.55 -1.40 -6.43
C SER A 189 2.10 -1.84 -7.83
N GLN A 190 1.46 -0.97 -8.63
CA GLN A 190 1.05 -1.23 -10.01
C GLN A 190 2.25 -1.57 -10.90
N ARG A 191 3.26 -0.69 -10.93
CA ARG A 191 4.43 -0.86 -11.80
C ARG A 191 5.27 -2.08 -11.42
N VAL A 192 5.41 -2.39 -10.13
CA VAL A 192 6.07 -3.64 -9.69
C VAL A 192 5.22 -4.87 -9.99
N GLY A 193 3.89 -4.79 -9.88
CA GLY A 193 2.97 -5.91 -10.14
C GLY A 193 2.84 -6.31 -11.62
N LEU A 194 3.05 -5.35 -12.54
CA LEU A 194 3.05 -5.57 -14.00
C LEU A 194 4.43 -5.95 -14.58
N ALA A 195 5.51 -5.72 -13.83
CA ALA A 195 6.87 -6.03 -14.24
C ALA A 195 7.25 -7.52 -14.04
N LYS A 196 8.31 -7.97 -14.70
CA LYS A 196 8.79 -9.36 -14.66
C LYS A 196 9.94 -9.56 -13.66
N PRO A 197 10.09 -10.75 -13.05
CA PRO A 197 11.29 -11.07 -12.26
C PRO A 197 12.55 -10.95 -13.11
N GLY A 198 13.58 -10.30 -12.56
CA GLY A 198 14.83 -9.98 -13.27
C GLY A 198 14.76 -8.72 -14.15
N GLU A 199 13.61 -8.06 -14.25
CA GLU A 199 13.47 -6.78 -14.97
C GLU A 199 14.19 -5.64 -14.23
N ARG A 200 14.72 -4.68 -14.99
CA ARG A 200 15.45 -3.52 -14.45
C ARG A 200 14.58 -2.27 -14.49
N MET A 201 14.58 -1.54 -13.39
CA MET A 201 13.71 -0.40 -13.15
C MET A 201 14.48 0.71 -12.44
N ASN A 202 14.41 1.94 -12.94
CA ASN A 202 15.00 3.10 -12.25
C ASN A 202 13.97 3.71 -11.29
N LEU A 203 14.34 3.83 -10.02
CA LEU A 203 13.57 4.54 -9.00
C LEU A 203 14.17 5.93 -8.83
N THR A 204 13.37 6.99 -8.97
CA THR A 204 13.75 8.29 -8.40
C THR A 204 13.36 8.29 -6.92
N VAL A 205 14.34 8.55 -6.05
CA VAL A 205 14.19 8.54 -4.60
C VAL A 205 14.63 9.86 -4.00
N TRP A 206 13.79 10.41 -3.13
CA TRP A 206 14.10 11.52 -2.24
C TRP A 206 14.54 11.00 -0.87
N ARG A 207 15.76 11.38 -0.45
CA ARG A 207 16.38 11.02 0.83
C ARG A 207 17.19 12.20 1.34
N ASP A 208 17.12 12.52 2.64
CA ASP A 208 17.86 13.64 3.27
C ASP A 208 17.82 14.95 2.44
N LYS A 209 16.61 15.32 1.99
CA LYS A 209 16.33 16.50 1.14
C LYS A 209 17.04 16.53 -0.23
N THR A 210 17.49 15.38 -0.72
CA THR A 210 18.24 15.22 -1.96
C THR A 210 17.54 14.24 -2.89
N ARG A 211 17.42 14.58 -4.18
CA ARG A 211 16.95 13.66 -5.23
C ARG A 211 18.10 12.75 -5.68
N SER A 212 17.82 11.47 -5.82
CA SER A 212 18.73 10.44 -6.34
C SER A 212 18.01 9.52 -7.32
N GLU A 213 18.76 8.83 -8.18
CA GLU A 213 18.25 7.69 -8.95
C GLU A 213 18.90 6.40 -8.47
N ILE A 214 18.08 5.37 -8.27
CA ILE A 214 18.51 4.05 -7.83
C ILE A 214 18.03 3.01 -8.86
N PRO A 215 18.93 2.41 -9.65
CA PRO A 215 18.59 1.29 -10.52
C PRO A 215 18.42 0.02 -9.69
N VAL A 216 17.25 -0.62 -9.78
CA VAL A 216 16.96 -1.90 -9.13
C VAL A 216 16.68 -2.99 -10.16
N THR A 217 17.05 -4.23 -9.84
CA THR A 217 16.66 -5.43 -10.60
C THR A 217 15.67 -6.22 -9.74
N LEU A 218 14.45 -6.43 -10.23
CA LEU A 218 13.37 -7.00 -9.41
C LEU A 218 13.60 -8.49 -9.11
N GLY A 219 13.27 -8.91 -7.89
CA GLY A 219 13.27 -10.32 -7.50
C GLY A 219 12.02 -11.06 -8.01
N ARG A 220 11.95 -12.37 -7.75
CA ARG A 220 10.67 -13.13 -7.79
C ARG A 220 9.97 -12.98 -6.44
N ALA A 221 8.64 -12.99 -6.43
CA ALA A 221 7.86 -13.08 -5.21
C ALA A 221 7.87 -14.50 -4.62
N GLU A 222 8.32 -14.62 -3.37
CA GLU A 222 7.99 -15.73 -2.47
C GLU A 222 6.63 -15.46 -1.80
N PRO A 223 5.83 -16.50 -1.46
CA PRO A 223 4.53 -16.32 -0.81
C PRO A 223 4.68 -15.99 0.69
N GLU A 224 4.20 -14.82 1.13
CA GLU A 224 4.26 -14.36 2.53
C GLU A 224 2.89 -13.86 3.06
N GLY A 225 2.75 -13.79 4.38
CA GLY A 225 1.48 -13.59 5.10
C GLY A 225 0.93 -12.17 5.14
N LYS A 226 -0.34 -12.03 5.58
CA LYS A 226 -1.11 -10.77 5.60
C LYS A 226 -0.95 -9.98 6.91
N GLN A 227 -0.98 -8.64 6.83
CA GLN A 227 -1.09 -7.68 7.95
C GLN A 227 -1.71 -6.34 7.47
N ALA A 228 -2.31 -5.54 8.38
CA ALA A 228 -3.26 -4.43 8.08
C ALA A 228 -3.01 -3.11 8.87
N ALA A 229 -3.72 -1.99 8.57
CA ALA A 229 -3.45 -0.64 9.12
C ALA A 229 -4.64 0.39 9.12
N ALA A 230 -4.65 1.40 10.03
CA ALA A 230 -5.46 2.67 9.97
C ALA A 230 -5.10 3.80 11.02
N GLU A 231 -5.55 5.06 10.76
CA GLU A 231 -5.28 6.46 11.28
C GLU A 231 -5.97 6.94 12.63
N ALA A 232 -6.02 8.18 13.22
CA ALA A 232 -5.53 9.63 13.13
C ALA A 232 -6.10 10.50 14.33
N ARG A 233 -5.76 11.77 14.76
CA ARG A 233 -4.67 12.84 14.73
C ARG A 233 -4.87 13.87 15.93
N GLY A 234 -3.85 14.44 16.63
CA GLY A 234 -4.00 15.66 17.52
C GLY A 234 -3.00 15.96 18.72
N GLY A 235 -2.69 17.24 19.09
CA GLY A 235 -1.43 17.85 19.70
C GLY A 235 -0.80 17.64 21.15
N SER A 236 0.48 18.09 21.36
CA SER A 236 1.51 18.00 22.51
C SER A 236 2.31 16.68 22.93
N LEU A 237 3.50 16.33 22.35
CA LEU A 237 3.97 14.92 22.05
C LEU A 237 3.70 13.74 23.02
N GLY A 238 3.82 13.90 24.33
CA GLY A 238 3.20 12.97 25.30
C GLY A 238 3.67 11.50 25.35
N LEU A 239 4.83 11.16 24.76
CA LEU A 239 5.43 9.82 24.81
C LEU A 239 6.25 9.60 26.09
N ALA A 240 5.97 8.50 26.81
CA ALA A 240 6.93 7.89 27.73
C ALA A 240 7.56 6.67 27.05
N VAL A 241 8.90 6.63 26.99
CA VAL A 241 9.66 5.61 26.24
C VAL A 241 10.84 5.04 27.02
N ARG A 242 11.02 3.73 26.92
CA ARG A 242 12.10 2.91 27.50
C ARG A 242 12.88 2.24 26.35
N PRO A 243 14.22 2.10 26.40
CA PRO A 243 14.94 1.23 25.47
C PRO A 243 14.52 -0.24 25.66
N LEU A 244 14.28 -0.96 24.55
CA LEU A 244 14.04 -2.40 24.61
C LEU A 244 15.27 -3.17 25.14
N GLU A 245 15.01 -4.22 25.91
CA GLU A 245 16.02 -5.17 26.37
C GLU A 245 16.41 -6.17 25.27
N ARG A 246 17.55 -6.83 25.45
CA ARG A 246 18.13 -7.72 24.42
C ARG A 246 17.23 -8.89 24.04
N ASP A 247 16.40 -9.39 24.97
CA ASP A 247 15.47 -10.48 24.72
C ASP A 247 14.16 -10.01 24.08
N GLU A 248 13.71 -8.79 24.37
CA GLU A 248 12.59 -8.16 23.66
C GLU A 248 12.98 -7.86 22.20
N LEU A 249 14.17 -7.27 21.99
CA LEU A 249 14.77 -7.03 20.67
C LEU A 249 14.90 -8.32 19.84
N ARG A 250 15.44 -9.40 20.44
CA ARG A 250 15.50 -10.73 19.80
C ARG A 250 14.12 -11.25 19.42
N SER A 251 13.16 -11.16 20.33
CA SER A 251 11.81 -11.68 20.13
C SER A 251 11.02 -10.91 19.05
N ALA A 252 11.29 -9.61 18.91
CA ALA A 252 10.69 -8.76 17.89
C ALA A 252 11.46 -8.75 16.54
N GLY A 253 12.65 -9.36 16.46
CA GLY A 253 13.50 -9.32 15.26
C GLY A 253 14.12 -7.95 14.97
N LEU A 254 14.43 -7.15 16.01
CA LEU A 254 14.89 -5.76 15.89
C LEU A 254 16.32 -5.56 16.39
N ASP A 255 17.12 -4.78 15.66
CA ASP A 255 18.47 -4.37 16.10
C ASP A 255 18.46 -3.28 17.18
N HIS A 256 17.42 -2.44 17.17
CA HIS A 256 17.19 -1.37 18.15
C HIS A 256 15.70 -1.02 18.23
N GLY A 257 15.28 -0.37 19.32
CA GLY A 257 13.94 0.17 19.45
C GLY A 257 13.69 0.75 20.85
N LEU A 258 12.76 1.70 20.94
CA LEU A 258 12.28 2.26 22.20
C LEU A 258 10.81 1.88 22.38
N LEU A 259 10.51 1.06 23.39
CA LEU A 259 9.14 0.71 23.77
C LEU A 259 8.39 1.96 24.25
N ILE A 260 7.18 2.16 23.76
CA ILE A 260 6.27 3.20 24.20
C ILE A 260 5.43 2.65 25.35
N GLU A 261 5.77 3.07 26.58
CA GLU A 261 5.12 2.59 27.80
C GLU A 261 3.83 3.35 28.10
N GLN A 262 3.80 4.65 27.79
CA GLN A 262 2.61 5.50 27.90
C GLN A 262 2.55 6.48 26.75
N VAL A 263 1.33 6.87 26.38
CA VAL A 263 1.06 7.75 25.25
C VAL A 263 -0.02 8.76 25.61
N THR A 264 0.24 10.03 25.33
CA THR A 264 -0.69 11.16 25.46
C THR A 264 -0.52 12.11 24.27
N GLY A 265 -1.44 13.05 24.05
CA GLY A 265 -1.27 14.11 23.05
C GLY A 265 -1.13 13.62 21.58
N PRO A 266 -0.19 14.13 20.75
CA PRO A 266 0.07 13.85 19.34
C PRO A 266 0.31 12.41 19.07
N ALA A 267 1.09 11.75 19.92
CA ALA A 267 1.28 10.34 19.75
C ALA A 267 -0.08 9.66 19.95
N GLN A 268 -0.77 9.90 21.06
CA GLN A 268 -2.03 9.22 21.37
C GLN A 268 -3.12 9.49 20.33
N LEU A 269 -3.40 10.76 20.03
CA LEU A 269 -4.45 11.13 19.11
C LEU A 269 -4.03 10.83 17.66
N ALA A 270 -2.76 10.96 17.23
CA ALA A 270 -2.32 10.42 15.93
C ALA A 270 -2.27 8.90 15.85
N GLY A 271 -2.76 8.20 16.88
CA GLY A 271 -3.01 6.78 16.84
C GLY A 271 -1.79 5.93 17.18
N VAL A 272 -0.75 6.51 17.79
CA VAL A 272 0.34 5.81 18.49
C VAL A 272 -0.21 5.22 19.79
N GLN A 273 0.24 4.03 20.17
CA GLN A 273 -0.34 3.22 21.25
C GLN A 273 0.73 2.76 22.25
N PRO A 274 0.38 2.49 23.52
CA PRO A 274 1.27 1.77 24.43
C PRO A 274 1.55 0.37 23.86
N GLY A 275 2.81 -0.06 23.88
CA GLY A 275 3.26 -1.30 23.23
C GLY A 275 3.84 -1.10 21.83
N ASP A 276 3.65 0.06 21.20
CA ASP A 276 4.39 0.41 19.97
C ASP A 276 5.90 0.50 20.26
N VAL A 277 6.73 0.15 19.27
CA VAL A 277 8.20 0.31 19.36
C VAL A 277 8.68 1.38 18.40
N LEU A 278 9.16 2.51 18.93
CA LEU A 278 9.74 3.61 18.14
C LEU A 278 11.14 3.23 17.63
N LEU A 279 11.32 3.29 16.30
CA LEU A 279 12.57 2.96 15.59
C LEU A 279 13.32 4.18 15.04
N ALA A 280 12.59 5.22 14.58
CA ALA A 280 13.17 6.38 13.90
C ALA A 280 12.29 7.64 13.98
N LEU A 281 12.90 8.81 13.75
CA LEU A 281 12.26 10.11 13.61
C LEU A 281 12.66 10.75 12.28
N ASN A 282 11.69 11.12 11.43
CA ASN A 282 11.92 11.66 10.07
C ASN A 282 12.94 10.81 9.26
N GLY A 283 12.80 9.49 9.32
CA GLY A 283 13.71 8.52 8.67
C GLY A 283 15.05 8.28 9.40
N LYS A 284 15.37 9.02 10.47
CA LYS A 284 16.64 8.89 11.21
C LYS A 284 16.50 7.95 12.41
N PRO A 285 17.23 6.82 12.48
CA PRO A 285 17.11 5.87 13.57
C PRO A 285 17.36 6.49 14.96
N VAL A 286 16.55 6.09 15.94
CA VAL A 286 16.74 6.48 17.35
C VAL A 286 17.03 5.26 18.22
N ARG A 287 18.06 5.37 19.06
CA ARG A 287 18.56 4.30 19.94
C ARG A 287 18.58 4.69 21.42
N GLY A 288 18.16 5.91 21.76
CA GLY A 288 18.12 6.40 23.13
C GLY A 288 17.29 7.67 23.29
N ILE A 289 16.87 7.93 24.52
CA ILE A 289 15.96 9.03 24.88
C ILE A 289 16.57 10.40 24.53
N GLU A 290 17.88 10.57 24.65
CA GLU A 290 18.54 11.84 24.27
C GLU A 290 18.50 12.11 22.76
N GLN A 291 18.57 11.09 21.91
CA GLN A 291 18.41 11.27 20.46
C GLN A 291 16.97 11.66 20.09
N VAL A 292 15.98 11.15 20.83
CA VAL A 292 14.59 11.62 20.72
C VAL A 292 14.51 13.09 21.16
N ARG A 293 15.05 13.45 22.33
CA ARG A 293 15.05 14.85 22.84
C ARG A 293 15.77 15.82 21.91
N GLU A 294 16.90 15.43 21.33
CA GLU A 294 17.68 16.24 20.38
C GLU A 294 16.91 16.43 19.08
N ALA A 295 16.41 15.34 18.48
CA ALA A 295 15.58 15.41 17.29
C ALA A 295 14.35 16.31 17.53
N LEU A 296 13.66 16.16 18.67
CA LEU A 296 12.49 16.97 19.02
C LEU A 296 12.79 18.47 19.20
N ARG A 297 14.03 18.85 19.53
CA ARG A 297 14.45 20.27 19.61
C ARG A 297 14.74 20.90 18.25
N ALA A 298 14.92 20.10 17.20
CA ALA A 298 15.35 20.56 15.87
C ALA A 298 14.21 20.62 14.83
N LEU A 299 12.94 20.58 15.27
CA LEU A 299 11.80 20.30 14.39
C LEU A 299 11.06 21.52 13.84
N ALA A 300 10.43 21.27 12.68
CA ALA A 300 9.34 22.07 12.13
C ALA A 300 7.99 21.66 12.75
N ALA A 301 6.88 22.15 12.19
CA ALA A 301 5.53 21.92 12.72
C ALA A 301 5.08 20.44 12.79
N ALA A 302 5.75 19.52 12.08
CA ALA A 302 5.41 18.09 12.07
C ALA A 302 6.63 17.17 12.10
N VAL A 303 6.42 15.95 12.61
CA VAL A 303 7.40 14.86 12.71
C VAL A 303 6.79 13.52 12.34
N ALA A 304 7.56 12.66 11.68
CA ALA A 304 7.19 11.29 11.34
C ALA A 304 7.86 10.30 12.32
N LEU A 305 7.06 9.66 13.17
CA LEU A 305 7.49 8.53 14.01
C LEU A 305 7.49 7.25 13.15
N LEU A 306 8.61 6.54 13.04
CA LEU A 306 8.58 5.15 12.56
C LEU A 306 8.35 4.24 13.77
N VAL A 307 7.19 3.59 13.84
CA VAL A 307 6.85 2.65 14.91
C VAL A 307 6.67 1.23 14.37
N VAL A 308 6.96 0.24 15.20
CA VAL A 308 6.46 -1.14 15.04
C VAL A 308 5.17 -1.28 15.83
N ARG A 309 4.10 -1.77 15.17
CA ARG A 309 2.85 -2.23 15.79
C ARG A 309 2.47 -3.57 15.21
N ASP A 310 2.10 -4.54 16.05
CA ASP A 310 1.66 -5.88 15.63
C ASP A 310 2.62 -6.57 14.62
N GLY A 311 3.92 -6.26 14.71
CA GLY A 311 4.97 -6.73 13.80
C GLY A 311 5.19 -5.90 12.52
N GLN A 312 4.40 -4.85 12.26
CA GLN A 312 4.49 -3.99 11.07
C GLN A 312 5.15 -2.63 11.36
N GLN A 313 5.97 -2.17 10.42
CA GLN A 313 6.62 -0.86 10.47
C GLN A 313 5.79 0.21 9.73
N ILE A 314 5.40 1.26 10.44
CA ILE A 314 4.49 2.32 9.95
C ILE A 314 5.07 3.70 10.32
N PHE A 315 5.09 4.64 9.38
CA PHE A 315 5.31 6.06 9.67
C PHE A 315 4.01 6.75 10.09
N VAL A 316 3.94 7.17 11.35
CA VAL A 316 2.84 7.97 11.91
C VAL A 316 3.22 9.45 11.83
N PRO A 317 2.49 10.30 11.07
CA PRO A 317 2.67 11.74 11.09
C PRO A 317 2.09 12.37 12.36
N VAL A 318 2.84 13.31 12.91
CA VAL A 318 2.55 13.92 14.20
C VAL A 318 2.71 15.44 14.09
N SER A 319 1.62 16.20 14.26
CA SER A 319 1.70 17.66 14.37
C SER A 319 2.10 18.08 15.78
N LEU A 320 3.01 19.04 15.89
CA LEU A 320 3.49 19.61 17.15
C LEU A 320 2.79 20.92 17.52
N GLY A 321 2.08 21.51 16.56
CA GLY A 321 1.09 22.58 16.68
C GLY A 321 -0.01 22.39 15.65
#